data_AF-A0A2I0DWX9-F1
#
_entry.id   AF-A0A2I0DWX9-F1
#
_cell.length_a   1.000
_cell.length_b   1.000
_cell.length_c   1.000
_cell.angle_alpha   90.00
_cell.angle_beta   90.00
_cell.angle_gamma   90.00
#
_symmetry.space_group_name_H-M   'P 1'
#
loop_
_entity.id
_entity.type
_entity.pdbx_description
1 polymer ?
#
loop_
_entity_poly.entity_id
_entity_poly.type
_entity_poly.pdbx_seq_one_letter_code
_entity_poly.pdbx_strand_id
1 'polypeptide(L)'
;MLEKYEQTLQDWIESIVADGDDDALFASGYLQGHFAVVLSKLEAEHDQGAQALESKMADCLALAREELDDNDYALVNDAWLQLSCKLAA
;
A
#
# COMPACT_ATOMS: atom_id res chain seq x y z
N MET A 1 -7.77 -13.82 -5.73
CA MET A 1 -8.24 -12.73 -4.84
C MET A 1 -7.09 -11.79 -4.51
N LEU A 2 -5.99 -12.31 -3.97
CA LEU A 2 -4.75 -11.54 -3.75
C LEU A 2 -4.13 -11.02 -5.06
N GLU A 3 -4.17 -11.80 -6.15
CA GLU A 3 -3.72 -11.37 -7.48
C GLU A 3 -4.43 -10.09 -7.99
N LYS A 4 -5.72 -9.88 -7.65
CA LYS A 4 -6.43 -8.62 -8.02
C LYS A 4 -5.78 -7.42 -7.33
N TYR A 5 -5.41 -7.60 -6.05
CA TYR A 5 -4.77 -6.56 -5.26
C TYR A 5 -3.37 -6.25 -5.78
N GLU A 6 -2.61 -7.27 -6.14
CA GLU A 6 -1.29 -7.13 -6.76
C GLU A 6 -1.37 -6.39 -8.11
N GLN A 7 -2.31 -6.76 -8.98
CA GLN A 7 -2.53 -6.06 -10.25
C GLN A 7 -2.93 -4.60 -10.03
N THR A 8 -3.83 -4.32 -9.08
CA THR A 8 -4.29 -2.96 -8.79
C THR A 8 -3.14 -2.08 -8.25
N LEU A 9 -2.30 -2.65 -7.38
CA LEU A 9 -1.08 -2.00 -6.92
C LEU A 9 -0.15 -1.69 -8.09
N GLN A 10 0.09 -2.67 -8.97
CA GLN A 10 1.00 -2.51 -10.09
C GLN A 10 0.52 -1.44 -11.08
N ASP A 11 -0.75 -1.47 -11.48
CA ASP A 11 -1.35 -0.45 -12.35
C ASP A 11 -1.26 0.96 -11.74
N TRP A 12 -1.43 1.05 -10.42
CA TRP A 12 -1.30 2.32 -9.71
C TRP A 12 0.14 2.83 -9.65
N ILE A 13 1.11 1.95 -9.39
CA ILE A 13 2.53 2.29 -9.41
C ILE A 13 2.95 2.72 -10.82
N GLU A 14 2.52 2.01 -11.86
CA GLU A 14 2.82 2.39 -13.26
C GLU A 14 2.32 3.80 -13.58
N SER A 15 1.14 4.18 -13.10
CA SER A 15 0.62 5.55 -13.22
C SER A 15 1.48 6.59 -12.49
N ILE A 16 2.02 6.25 -11.31
CA ILE A 16 2.90 7.15 -10.55
C ILE A 16 4.26 7.27 -11.21
N VAL A 17 4.80 6.18 -11.75
CA VAL A 17 6.08 6.20 -12.49
C VAL A 17 5.97 7.05 -13.76
N ALA A 18 4.80 7.06 -14.41
CA ALA A 18 4.58 7.84 -15.62
C ALA A 18 4.40 9.34 -15.34
N ASP A 19 3.61 9.70 -14.33
CA ASP A 19 3.11 11.08 -14.16
C ASP A 19 3.37 11.68 -12.75
N GLY A 20 3.92 10.92 -11.82
CA GLY A 20 4.16 11.32 -10.43
C GLY A 20 5.46 12.10 -10.21
N ASP A 21 5.54 12.79 -9.07
CA ASP A 21 6.74 13.46 -8.60
C ASP A 21 7.59 12.57 -7.68
N ASP A 22 8.72 13.10 -7.21
CA ASP A 22 9.66 12.36 -6.35
C ASP A 22 9.00 11.88 -5.05
N ASP A 23 8.08 12.69 -4.49
CA ASP A 23 7.34 12.37 -3.28
C ASP A 23 6.35 11.21 -3.52
N ALA A 24 5.64 11.23 -4.65
CA ALA A 24 4.76 10.14 -5.05
C ALA A 24 5.53 8.85 -5.36
N LEU A 25 6.70 8.96 -6.00
CA LEU A 25 7.59 7.82 -6.26
C LEU A 25 8.10 7.21 -4.94
N PHE A 26 8.49 8.03 -3.98
CA PHE A 26 8.88 7.58 -2.65
C PHE A 26 7.73 6.85 -1.95
N ALA A 27 6.57 7.48 -1.85
CA ALA A 27 5.42 6.94 -1.14
C ALA A 27 4.92 5.63 -1.77
N SER A 28 4.86 5.56 -3.11
CA SER A 28 4.44 4.35 -3.83
C SER A 28 5.42 3.21 -3.69
N GLY A 29 6.74 3.48 -3.73
CA GLY A 29 7.76 2.46 -3.49
C GLY A 29 7.73 1.93 -2.06
N TYR A 30 7.53 2.80 -1.07
CA TYR A 30 7.42 2.41 0.33
C TYR A 30 6.18 1.52 0.56
N LEU A 31 5.03 1.91 -0.01
CA LEU A 31 3.80 1.11 0.05
C LEU A 31 3.95 -0.22 -0.66
N GLN A 32 4.61 -0.28 -1.82
CA GLN A 32 4.84 -1.53 -2.55
C GLN A 32 5.55 -2.56 -1.66
N GLY A 33 6.57 -2.14 -0.90
CA GLY A 33 7.29 -3.01 0.03
C GLY A 33 6.40 -3.57 1.13
N HIS A 34 5.64 -2.71 1.82
CA HIS A 34 4.71 -3.15 2.87
C HIS A 34 3.58 -4.02 2.34
N PHE A 35 3.07 -3.68 1.16
CA PHE A 35 2.01 -4.44 0.52
C PHE A 35 2.46 -5.86 0.19
N ALA A 36 3.67 -6.05 -0.33
CA ALA A 36 4.24 -7.38 -0.58
C ALA A 36 4.34 -8.21 0.71
N VAL A 37 4.75 -7.59 1.83
CA VAL A 37 4.79 -8.25 3.14
C VAL A 37 3.37 -8.64 3.60
N VAL A 38 2.39 -7.76 3.43
CA VAL A 38 1.00 -8.04 3.82
C VAL A 38 0.37 -9.12 2.96
N LEU A 39 0.56 -9.10 1.64
CA LEU A 39 0.08 -10.16 0.74
C LEU A 39 0.66 -11.52 1.15
N SER A 40 1.98 -11.59 1.39
CA SER A 40 2.62 -12.83 1.85
C SER A 40 2.05 -13.35 3.18
N LYS A 41 1.68 -12.45 4.12
CA LYS A 41 0.99 -12.84 5.35
C LYS A 41 -0.42 -13.38 5.07
N LEU A 42 -1.17 -12.73 4.18
CA LEU A 42 -2.53 -13.14 3.80
C LEU A 42 -2.55 -14.47 3.04
N GLU A 43 -1.50 -14.81 2.29
CA GLU A 43 -1.40 -16.11 1.61
C GLU A 43 -1.50 -17.29 2.58
N ALA A 44 -1.01 -17.13 3.81
CA ALA A 44 -1.07 -18.14 4.86
C ALA A 44 -2.39 -18.11 5.67
N GLU A 45 -3.26 -17.13 5.44
CA GLU A 45 -4.50 -16.93 6.19
C GLU A 45 -5.72 -17.42 5.42
N HIS A 46 -6.75 -17.82 6.17
CA HIS A 46 -8.03 -18.24 5.59
C HIS A 46 -8.85 -17.06 5.03
N ASP A 47 -8.65 -15.86 5.59
CA ASP A 47 -9.30 -14.65 5.12
C ASP A 47 -8.32 -13.80 4.30
N GLN A 48 -8.65 -13.65 3.02
CA GLN A 48 -7.88 -12.91 2.01
C GLN A 48 -8.72 -11.78 1.41
N GLY A 49 -9.75 -11.34 2.14
CA GLY A 49 -10.63 -10.25 1.71
C GLY A 49 -10.00 -8.87 1.85
N ALA A 50 -10.68 -7.88 1.29
CA ALA A 50 -10.22 -6.48 1.31
C ALA A 50 -10.09 -5.94 2.74
N GLN A 51 -10.98 -6.37 3.64
CA GLN A 51 -10.94 -5.96 5.04
C GLN A 51 -9.71 -6.52 5.78
N ALA A 52 -9.31 -7.76 5.48
CA ALA A 52 -8.10 -8.36 6.05
C ALA A 52 -6.83 -7.66 5.54
N LEU A 53 -6.80 -7.30 4.24
CA LEU A 53 -5.74 -6.49 3.65
C LEU A 53 -5.64 -5.11 4.28
N GLU A 54 -6.77 -4.40 4.40
CA GLU A 54 -6.82 -3.05 4.97
C GLU A 54 -6.34 -3.03 6.41
N SER A 55 -6.82 -3.98 7.23
CA SER A 55 -6.41 -4.10 8.64
C SER A 55 -4.90 -4.31 8.77
N LYS A 56 -4.31 -5.21 7.96
CA LYS A 56 -2.87 -5.51 8.05
C LYS A 56 -2.02 -4.36 7.51
N MET A 57 -2.47 -3.66 6.47
CA MET A 57 -1.79 -2.47 5.98
C MET A 57 -1.84 -1.34 7.01
N ALA A 58 -2.97 -1.15 7.71
CA ALA A 58 -3.05 -0.19 8.80
C ALA A 58 -2.05 -0.51 9.93
N ASP A 59 -1.89 -1.78 10.30
CA ASP A 59 -0.90 -2.21 11.29
C ASP A 59 0.55 -1.94 10.80
N CYS A 60 0.86 -2.27 9.54
CA CYS A 60 2.16 -1.98 8.93
C CYS A 60 2.48 -0.48 8.90
N LEU A 61 1.50 0.35 8.52
CA LEU A 61 1.67 1.80 8.45
C LEU A 61 1.76 2.44 9.84
N ALA A 62 1.07 1.90 10.85
CA ALA A 62 1.23 2.36 12.23
C ALA A 62 2.69 2.20 12.70
N LEU A 63 3.35 1.10 12.32
CA LEU A 63 4.77 0.86 12.61
C LEU A 63 5.69 1.76 11.78
N ALA A 64 5.35 2.00 10.51
CA ALA A 64 6.12 2.90 9.63
C ALA A 64 6.23 4.33 10.20
N ARG A 65 5.26 4.75 11.03
CA ARG A 65 5.33 6.04 11.74
C ARG A 65 6.52 6.15 12.70
N GLU A 66 7.06 5.04 13.17
CA GLU A 66 8.26 5.03 14.02
C GLU A 66 9.56 5.15 13.19
N GLU A 67 9.49 4.86 11.89
CA GLU A 67 10.63 4.87 10.96
C GLU A 67 10.71 6.16 10.12
N LEU A 68 9.56 6.74 9.78
CA LEU A 68 9.42 7.93 8.95
C LEU A 68 9.26 9.19 9.80
N ASP A 69 9.72 10.32 9.27
CA ASP A 69 9.35 11.62 9.84
C ASP A 69 7.90 12.00 9.50
N ASP A 70 7.38 13.06 10.14
CA ASP A 70 5.98 13.45 10.01
C ASP A 70 5.59 13.81 8.56
N ASN A 71 6.53 14.26 7.72
CA ASN A 71 6.26 14.62 6.35
C ASN A 71 6.18 13.37 5.47
N ASP A 72 7.21 12.52 5.54
CA ASP A 72 7.25 11.26 4.81
C ASP A 72 6.08 10.36 5.17
N TYR A 73 5.71 10.31 6.46
CA TYR A 73 4.54 9.57 6.91
C TYR A 73 3.24 10.12 6.32
N ALA A 74 3.10 11.44 6.21
CA ALA A 74 1.92 12.06 5.61
C ALA A 74 1.79 11.70 4.11
N LEU A 75 2.90 11.68 3.38
CA LEU A 75 2.95 11.26 1.97
C LEU A 75 2.52 9.80 1.81
N VAL A 76 3.11 8.90 2.59
CA VAL A 76 2.78 7.47 2.58
C VAL A 76 1.31 7.23 2.95
N ASN A 77 0.80 7.94 3.95
CA ASN A 77 -0.58 7.82 4.37
C ASN A 77 -1.56 8.31 3.29
N ASP A 78 -1.28 9.44 2.63
CA ASP A 78 -2.11 9.92 1.53
C ASP A 78 -2.11 8.94 0.35
N ALA A 79 -0.93 8.45 -0.02
CA ALA A 79 -0.79 7.44 -1.07
C ALA A 79 -1.56 6.14 -0.74
N TRP A 80 -1.60 5.73 0.53
CA TRP A 80 -2.40 4.60 0.99
C TRP A 80 -3.90 4.85 0.87
N LEU A 81 -4.38 6.05 1.20
CA LEU A 81 -5.79 6.42 1.03
C LEU A 81 -6.20 6.37 -0.45
N GLN A 82 -5.33 6.82 -1.36
CA GLN A 82 -5.57 6.74 -2.80
C GLN A 82 -5.64 5.28 -3.28
N LEU A 83 -4.68 4.44 -2.86
CA LEU A 83 -4.63 3.03 -3.26
C LEU A 83 -5.80 2.22 -2.67
N SER A 84 -6.12 2.40 -1.39
CA SER A 84 -7.25 1.72 -0.73
C SER A 84 -8.59 2.04 -1.38
N CYS A 85 -8.79 3.29 -1.82
CA CYS A 85 -9.98 3.67 -2.61
C CYS A 85 -10.07 2.89 -3.93
N LYS A 86 -8.94 2.64 -4.61
CA LYS A 86 -8.88 1.84 -5.85
C LYS A 86 -9.12 0.36 -5.58
N LEU A 87 -8.63 -0.17 -4.46
CA LEU A 87 -8.84 -1.56 -4.06
C LEU A 87 -10.30 -1.87 -3.69
N ALA A 88 -11.02 -0.86 -3.20
CA ALA A 88 -12.45 -0.94 -2.87
C ALA A 88 -13.38 -0.81 -4.09
N ALA A 89 -12.87 -0.38 -5.25
CA ALA A 89 -13.61 -0.23 -6.50
C ALA A 89 -13.76 -1.56 -7.29
#